data_AF-A0A672GGZ8-F1
#
_entry.id   AF-A0A672GGZ8-F1
#
_cell.length_a   1.000
_cell.length_b   1.000
_cell.length_c   1.000
_cell.angle_alpha   90.00
_cell.angle_beta   90.00
_cell.angle_gamma   90.00
#
_symmetry.space_group_name_H-M   'P 1'
#
loop_
_entity.id
_entity.type
_entity.pdbx_description
1 polymer ?
#
loop_
_entity_poly.entity_id
_entity_poly.type
_entity_poly.pdbx_seq_one_letter_code
_entity_poly.pdbx_strand_id
1 'polypeptide(L)'
;MEKAAKVLAPPQMDKVSPSLSSEANEGEAATGAGSTSPSNAFDTLEAFGRRLDEIIRTHGSAAGLMDKQVGQEHFRSSRTAPSVTWMLLSGDDISVIMQSLNKLSSPEEKLEGLVKKYTELEQKMSVLQQRMAVLLEERQQLHAERRSSIAARCKLETLCKELQSHYSMLREETLQRCKEEEEKRSEITSHFQSMLKEIQAQIEQHSARNDKLCRENANLTDKLESLMSQCESREESLEKINKHRDLQHKLTEAKLQQANALLAEAEEKHKREKEYLLREAIDKTKKCFAMKEQELAMKKKLTLYAQKFDEFQDTLAKSNEIYIRFKKDMDNMSEKMKKVEKESNVWKTRFENCNKALTDMIEEVRKEYELFVLKIQKLEKLCRALQEERKGLYGKIKEVRLSNSAIPSKILSLLLRPKVTQKCVSLLDNLHIFTLKGCVAQR
;
A
#
# COMPACT_ATOMS: atom_id res chain seq x y z
N MET A 1 -0.85 20.19 1.78
CA MET A 1 -0.58 20.49 0.36
C MET A 1 -1.92 20.60 -0.33
N GLU A 2 -2.36 21.83 -0.49
CA GLU A 2 -3.69 22.23 -0.91
C GLU A 2 -3.52 22.90 -2.27
N LYS A 3 -4.05 22.30 -3.33
CA LYS A 3 -4.34 22.94 -4.63
C LYS A 3 -4.92 21.90 -5.60
N ALA A 4 -6.23 21.98 -5.82
CA ALA A 4 -6.88 21.82 -7.13
C ALA A 4 -8.41 21.89 -6.97
N ALA A 5 -8.94 23.10 -6.81
CA ALA A 5 -10.36 23.36 -7.05
C ALA A 5 -10.46 24.20 -8.33
N LYS A 6 -10.61 23.53 -9.48
CA LYS A 6 -10.90 24.17 -10.76
C LYS A 6 -12.41 24.10 -10.94
N VAL A 7 -13.08 25.18 -10.54
CA VAL A 7 -14.52 25.37 -10.68
C VAL A 7 -14.85 25.48 -12.17
N LEU A 8 -15.61 24.50 -12.66
CA LEU A 8 -16.15 24.46 -14.01
C LEU A 8 -17.41 25.34 -14.03
N ALA A 9 -17.41 26.37 -14.88
CA ALA A 9 -18.56 27.24 -15.11
C ALA A 9 -19.70 26.47 -15.81
N PRO A 10 -20.98 26.83 -15.54
CA PRO A 10 -22.12 26.18 -16.18
C PRO A 10 -22.28 26.65 -17.63
N PRO A 11 -22.76 25.80 -18.56
CA PRO A 11 -22.97 26.20 -19.95
C PRO A 11 -24.19 27.14 -20.04
N GLN A 12 -24.01 28.21 -20.81
CA GLN A 12 -25.09 29.12 -21.18
C GLN A 12 -26.15 28.39 -22.01
N MET A 13 -27.41 28.65 -21.69
CA MET A 13 -28.54 28.24 -22.54
C MET A 13 -28.52 29.08 -23.81
N ASP A 14 -28.25 28.44 -24.94
CA ASP A 14 -28.48 29.01 -26.26
C ASP A 14 -29.98 29.27 -26.44
N LYS A 15 -30.34 30.56 -26.55
CA LYS A 15 -31.64 31.00 -27.06
C LYS A 15 -31.73 30.60 -28.53
N VAL A 16 -32.44 29.52 -28.81
CA VAL A 16 -32.89 29.19 -30.16
C VAL A 16 -34.11 30.06 -30.47
N SER A 17 -33.87 31.15 -31.19
CA SER A 17 -34.91 31.90 -31.91
C SER A 17 -35.37 31.08 -33.12
N PRO A 18 -36.67 30.91 -33.39
CA PRO A 18 -37.11 30.33 -34.65
C PRO A 18 -37.10 31.42 -35.72
N SER A 19 -36.09 31.38 -36.59
CA SER A 19 -36.09 32.12 -37.86
C SER A 19 -37.11 31.47 -38.80
N LEU A 20 -38.33 32.01 -38.82
CA LEU A 20 -39.30 31.82 -39.90
C LEU A 20 -38.78 32.58 -41.13
N SER A 21 -38.10 31.88 -42.02
CA SER A 21 -37.90 32.34 -43.41
C SER A 21 -39.21 32.11 -44.17
N SER A 22 -39.97 33.18 -44.32
CA SER A 22 -41.08 33.30 -45.27
C SER A 22 -40.51 33.22 -46.69
N GLU A 23 -40.54 32.04 -47.30
CA GLU A 23 -40.47 31.94 -48.75
C GLU A 23 -41.77 32.52 -49.31
N ALA A 24 -41.66 33.73 -49.86
CA ALA A 24 -42.66 34.32 -50.72
C ALA A 24 -42.73 33.46 -52.00
N ASN A 25 -43.63 32.49 -52.00
CA ASN A 25 -44.04 31.82 -53.22
C ASN A 25 -45.05 32.75 -53.89
N GLU A 26 -44.59 33.51 -54.90
CA GLU A 26 -45.43 34.21 -55.84
C GLU A 26 -46.24 33.18 -56.64
N GLY A 27 -47.40 32.82 -56.09
CA GLY A 27 -48.43 32.11 -56.81
C GLY A 27 -49.12 33.08 -57.76
N GLU A 28 -48.82 32.92 -59.05
CA GLU A 28 -49.56 33.49 -60.17
C GLU A 28 -51.06 33.45 -59.90
N ALA A 29 -51.67 34.62 -59.74
CA ALA A 29 -53.12 34.77 -59.79
C ALA A 29 -53.54 34.51 -61.24
N ALA A 30 -53.88 33.25 -61.51
CA ALA A 30 -54.54 32.81 -62.72
C ALA A 30 -55.77 33.70 -62.97
N THR A 31 -55.66 34.45 -64.05
CA THR A 31 -56.76 35.03 -64.81
C THR A 31 -57.78 33.94 -65.11
N GLY A 32 -58.92 33.96 -64.42
CA GLY A 32 -59.90 32.90 -64.59
C GLY A 32 -61.16 33.08 -63.78
N ALA A 33 -62.05 33.91 -64.29
CA ALA A 33 -63.47 33.57 -64.48
C ALA A 33 -64.17 34.86 -64.89
N GLY A 34 -64.53 34.94 -66.16
CA GLY A 34 -65.41 35.98 -66.65
C GLY A 34 -66.70 35.92 -65.83
N SER A 35 -66.81 36.80 -64.85
CA SER A 35 -68.11 37.25 -64.41
C SER A 35 -68.74 37.88 -65.64
N THR A 36 -69.65 37.17 -66.31
CA THR A 36 -70.69 37.81 -67.10
C THR A 36 -71.36 38.78 -66.13
N SER A 37 -70.89 40.03 -66.15
CA SER A 37 -71.46 41.11 -65.37
C SER A 37 -72.96 41.09 -65.62
N PRO A 38 -73.80 41.37 -64.61
CA PRO A 38 -75.24 41.48 -64.81
C PRO A 38 -75.60 42.46 -65.95
N SER A 39 -74.67 43.34 -66.32
CA SER A 39 -74.68 44.11 -67.58
C SER A 39 -74.92 43.26 -68.82
N ASN A 40 -74.18 42.17 -69.06
CA ASN A 40 -74.29 41.40 -70.31
C ASN A 40 -75.66 40.71 -70.47
N ALA A 41 -76.27 40.23 -69.38
CA ALA A 41 -77.61 39.64 -69.41
C ALA A 41 -78.71 40.69 -69.60
N PHE A 42 -78.46 41.92 -69.12
CA PHE A 42 -79.36 43.06 -69.30
C PHE A 42 -79.25 43.62 -70.73
N ASP A 43 -78.03 43.74 -71.26
CA ASP A 43 -77.73 44.25 -72.59
C ASP A 43 -78.29 43.35 -73.71
N THR A 44 -78.33 42.04 -73.47
CA THR A 44 -78.92 41.04 -74.38
C THR A 44 -80.46 41.09 -74.37
N LEU A 45 -81.08 41.27 -73.21
CA LEU A 45 -82.54 41.44 -73.09
C LEU A 45 -82.99 42.78 -73.70
N GLU A 46 -82.19 43.83 -73.56
CA GLU A 46 -82.44 45.13 -74.18
C GLU A 46 -82.29 45.06 -75.71
N ALA A 47 -81.30 44.30 -76.21
CA ALA A 47 -81.14 44.03 -77.64
C ALA A 47 -82.31 43.22 -78.23
N PHE A 48 -82.85 42.27 -77.48
CA PHE A 48 -84.07 41.55 -77.84
C PHE A 48 -85.28 42.48 -77.96
N GLY A 49 -85.47 43.39 -76.99
CA GLY A 49 -86.51 44.41 -77.02
C GLY A 49 -86.42 45.31 -78.26
N ARG A 50 -85.21 45.80 -78.57
CA ARG A 50 -84.97 46.61 -79.78
C ARG A 50 -85.33 45.88 -81.09
N ARG A 51 -84.97 44.59 -81.20
CA ARG A 51 -85.29 43.77 -82.39
C ARG A 51 -86.78 43.47 -82.51
N LEU A 52 -87.49 43.26 -81.39
CA LEU A 52 -88.94 43.14 -81.39
C LEU A 52 -89.63 44.40 -81.90
N ASP A 53 -89.24 45.55 -81.38
CA ASP A 53 -89.79 46.84 -81.80
C ASP A 53 -89.54 47.11 -83.29
N GLU A 54 -88.40 46.69 -83.82
CA GLU A 54 -88.10 46.77 -85.26
C GLU A 54 -89.01 45.86 -86.11
N ILE A 55 -89.27 44.62 -85.67
CA ILE A 55 -90.20 43.71 -86.36
C ILE A 55 -91.62 44.29 -86.35
N ILE A 56 -92.06 44.84 -85.21
CA ILE A 56 -93.36 45.49 -85.07
C ILE A 56 -93.45 46.72 -85.96
N ARG A 57 -92.41 47.56 -86.02
CA ARG A 57 -92.39 48.76 -86.87
C ARG A 57 -92.41 48.43 -88.37
N THR A 58 -91.68 47.39 -88.78
CA THR A 58 -91.52 47.02 -90.20
C THR A 58 -92.68 46.21 -90.76
N HIS A 59 -93.35 45.40 -89.93
CA HIS A 59 -94.40 44.48 -90.36
C HIS A 59 -95.76 44.69 -89.69
N GLY A 60 -95.85 45.56 -88.67
CA GLY A 60 -97.08 45.85 -87.92
C GLY A 60 -98.12 46.71 -88.66
N SER A 61 -97.83 47.13 -89.89
CA SER A 61 -98.80 47.80 -90.76
C SER A 61 -99.76 46.79 -91.42
N ALA A 62 -100.50 46.07 -90.59
CA ALA A 62 -101.73 45.37 -90.99
C ALA A 62 -102.98 46.25 -90.77
N ALA A 63 -102.81 47.48 -90.26
CA ALA A 63 -103.89 48.43 -89.99
C ALA A 63 -104.48 49.11 -91.24
N GLY A 64 -103.78 49.07 -92.39
CA GLY A 64 -104.25 49.70 -93.63
C GLY A 64 -105.47 49.06 -94.30
N LEU A 65 -105.96 47.92 -93.78
CA LEU A 65 -107.06 47.14 -94.38
C LEU A 65 -108.40 47.28 -93.64
N MET A 66 -108.45 47.88 -92.46
CA MET A 66 -109.71 48.14 -91.75
C MET A 66 -110.35 49.49 -92.16
N ASP A 67 -109.59 50.39 -92.78
CA ASP A 67 -110.01 51.79 -92.99
C ASP A 67 -110.59 52.09 -94.39
N LYS A 68 -110.70 51.08 -95.27
CA LYS A 68 -111.40 51.19 -96.57
C LYS A 68 -112.78 50.54 -96.59
N GLN A 69 -113.31 50.17 -95.43
CA GLN A 69 -114.60 49.49 -95.27
C GLN A 69 -115.64 50.35 -94.53
N VAL A 70 -115.77 51.63 -94.87
CA VAL A 70 -116.93 52.45 -94.46
C VAL A 70 -117.45 53.20 -95.68
N GLY A 71 -118.35 52.55 -96.41
CA GLY A 71 -119.01 53.09 -97.60
C GLY A 71 -119.79 52.03 -98.37
N GLN A 72 -121.01 51.77 -97.90
CA GLN A 72 -122.12 51.08 -98.60
C GLN A 72 -122.21 49.53 -98.60
N GLU A 73 -123.07 49.07 -97.69
CA GLU A 73 -124.11 48.04 -97.77
C GLU A 73 -123.90 46.64 -98.41
N HIS A 74 -124.22 45.64 -97.56
CA HIS A 74 -124.94 44.39 -97.87
C HIS A 74 -124.61 43.64 -99.17
N PHE A 75 -123.65 42.71 -99.11
CA PHE A 75 -123.82 41.38 -99.72
C PHE A 75 -123.09 40.30 -98.90
N ARG A 76 -123.87 39.64 -98.05
CA ARG A 76 -123.50 38.37 -97.41
C ARG A 76 -123.48 37.29 -98.48
N SER A 77 -122.35 36.64 -98.73
CA SER A 77 -122.39 35.24 -99.18
C SER A 77 -121.06 34.49 -99.01
N SER A 78 -121.10 33.49 -98.15
CA SER A 78 -120.84 32.07 -98.46
C SER A 78 -119.65 31.75 -99.36
N ARG A 79 -118.73 30.96 -98.81
CA ARG A 79 -117.78 30.14 -99.58
C ARG A 79 -118.55 29.14 -100.45
N THR A 80 -118.70 29.46 -101.71
CA THR A 80 -118.93 28.49 -102.79
C THR A 80 -117.92 28.76 -103.88
N ALA A 81 -117.09 27.75 -104.17
CA ALA A 81 -116.15 27.73 -105.27
C ALA A 81 -116.88 27.97 -106.61
N PRO A 82 -116.19 28.53 -107.62
CA PRO A 82 -116.83 29.28 -108.69
C PRO A 82 -117.49 28.33 -109.69
N SER A 83 -118.81 28.46 -109.85
CA SER A 83 -119.46 28.16 -111.12
C SER A 83 -119.94 29.50 -111.66
N VAL A 84 -119.00 30.30 -112.14
CA VAL A 84 -119.34 31.50 -112.89
C VAL A 84 -119.12 31.17 -114.35
N THR A 85 -120.11 30.46 -114.89
CA THR A 85 -120.43 30.40 -116.30
C THR A 85 -120.19 31.79 -116.89
N TRP A 86 -119.08 31.94 -117.61
CA TRP A 86 -118.92 33.09 -118.50
C TRP A 86 -119.98 32.87 -119.58
N MET A 87 -121.14 33.51 -119.40
CA MET A 87 -122.16 33.63 -120.43
C MET A 87 -121.51 34.33 -121.62
N LEU A 88 -120.95 33.53 -122.53
CA LEU A 88 -120.89 33.86 -123.94
C LEU A 88 -122.29 34.38 -124.30
N LEU A 89 -122.34 35.56 -124.93
CA LEU A 89 -123.54 36.15 -125.53
C LEU A 89 -124.46 35.04 -126.03
N SER A 90 -125.51 34.74 -125.27
CA SER A 90 -126.33 33.57 -125.52
C SER A 90 -127.15 33.85 -126.77
N GLY A 91 -127.36 32.86 -127.63
CA GLY A 91 -128.11 33.04 -128.88
C GLY A 91 -129.50 33.68 -128.71
N ASP A 92 -130.07 33.56 -127.50
CA ASP A 92 -131.30 34.22 -127.08
C ASP A 92 -131.19 35.76 -127.05
N ASP A 93 -130.05 36.32 -126.65
CA ASP A 93 -129.83 37.78 -126.66
C ASP A 93 -129.79 38.32 -128.09
N ILE A 94 -129.23 37.56 -129.04
CA ILE A 94 -129.24 37.92 -130.47
C ILE A 94 -130.67 37.82 -131.03
N SER A 95 -131.46 36.85 -130.59
CA SER A 95 -132.87 36.68 -130.98
C SER A 95 -133.76 37.81 -130.45
N VAL A 96 -133.53 38.27 -129.22
CA VAL A 96 -134.20 39.43 -128.62
C VAL A 96 -133.77 40.74 -129.30
N ILE A 97 -132.50 40.89 -129.68
CA ILE A 97 -132.01 42.02 -130.48
C ILE A 97 -132.67 42.01 -131.88
N MET A 98 -132.77 40.86 -132.55
CA MET A 98 -133.47 40.72 -133.84
C MET A 98 -134.98 41.04 -133.76
N GLN A 99 -135.69 40.58 -132.72
CA GLN A 99 -137.12 40.91 -132.52
C GLN A 99 -137.35 42.38 -132.20
N SER A 100 -136.48 43.00 -131.41
CA SER A 100 -136.56 44.43 -131.08
C SER A 100 -136.23 45.32 -132.29
N LEU A 101 -135.32 44.88 -133.16
CA LEU A 101 -135.03 45.54 -134.43
C LEU A 101 -136.18 45.40 -135.45
N ASN A 102 -136.91 44.28 -135.48
CA ASN A 102 -138.05 44.09 -136.41
C ASN A 102 -139.28 44.96 -136.09
N LYS A 103 -139.37 45.56 -134.90
CA LYS A 103 -140.43 46.52 -134.54
C LYS A 103 -140.18 47.95 -135.04
N LEU A 104 -139.00 48.21 -135.60
CA LEU A 104 -138.60 49.53 -136.11
C LEU A 104 -138.78 49.54 -137.63
N SER A 105 -139.65 50.41 -138.15
CA SER A 105 -140.03 50.44 -139.58
C SER A 105 -139.04 51.21 -140.47
N SER A 106 -138.03 51.87 -139.89
CA SER A 106 -136.97 52.58 -140.61
C SER A 106 -135.61 51.86 -140.48
N PRO A 107 -134.85 51.69 -141.58
CA PRO A 107 -133.51 51.08 -141.54
C PRO A 107 -132.51 51.86 -140.66
N GLU A 108 -132.75 53.16 -140.45
CA GLU A 108 -131.87 54.05 -139.67
C GLU A 108 -132.02 53.81 -138.15
N GLU A 109 -133.25 53.57 -137.68
CA GLU A 109 -133.54 53.23 -136.28
C GLU A 109 -132.99 51.84 -135.90
N LYS A 110 -132.99 50.89 -136.86
CA LYS A 110 -132.40 49.56 -136.65
C LYS A 110 -130.88 49.63 -136.46
N LEU A 111 -130.20 50.49 -137.21
CA LEU A 111 -128.76 50.69 -137.07
C LEU A 111 -128.44 51.32 -135.69
N GLU A 112 -129.23 52.31 -135.27
CA GLU A 112 -129.02 52.98 -133.99
C GLU A 112 -129.23 52.05 -132.78
N GLY A 113 -130.22 51.13 -132.85
CA GLY A 113 -130.44 50.11 -131.83
C GLY A 113 -129.30 49.09 -131.72
N LEU A 114 -128.72 48.68 -132.86
CA LEU A 114 -127.57 47.77 -132.88
C LEU A 114 -126.30 48.45 -132.34
N VAL A 115 -126.08 49.71 -132.71
CA VAL A 115 -124.97 50.52 -132.16
C VAL A 115 -125.12 50.69 -130.65
N LYS A 116 -126.31 51.00 -130.14
CA LYS A 116 -126.57 51.08 -128.69
C LYS A 116 -126.25 49.77 -127.98
N LYS A 117 -126.65 48.63 -128.55
CA LYS A 117 -126.35 47.31 -127.98
C LYS A 117 -124.86 46.96 -128.03
N TYR A 118 -124.17 47.32 -129.10
CA TYR A 118 -122.72 47.16 -129.20
C TYR A 118 -122.00 48.01 -128.14
N THR A 119 -122.41 49.28 -127.97
CA THR A 119 -121.85 50.16 -126.93
C THR A 119 -122.16 49.66 -125.51
N GLU A 120 -123.34 49.06 -125.27
CA GLU A 120 -123.68 48.43 -123.98
C GLU A 120 -122.78 47.23 -123.67
N LEU A 121 -122.45 46.41 -124.68
CA LEU A 121 -121.56 45.26 -124.51
C LEU A 121 -120.10 45.68 -124.32
N GLU A 122 -119.65 46.69 -125.04
CA GLU A 122 -118.33 47.30 -124.85
C GLU A 122 -118.20 47.92 -123.44
N GLN A 123 -119.24 48.62 -122.96
CA GLN A 123 -119.29 49.12 -121.58
C GLN A 123 -119.24 48.00 -120.54
N LYS A 124 -120.01 46.91 -120.74
CA LYS A 124 -119.96 45.74 -119.85
C LYS A 124 -118.58 45.08 -119.86
N MET A 125 -117.95 44.96 -121.03
CA MET A 125 -116.61 44.39 -121.16
C MET A 125 -115.56 45.27 -120.49
N SER A 126 -115.66 46.59 -120.63
CA SER A 126 -114.82 47.58 -119.93
C SER A 126 -114.96 47.48 -118.41
N VAL A 127 -116.18 47.38 -117.89
CA VAL A 127 -116.44 47.20 -116.45
C VAL A 127 -115.88 45.88 -115.93
N LEU A 128 -116.05 44.78 -116.68
CA LEU A 128 -115.48 43.48 -116.31
C LEU A 128 -113.95 43.49 -116.35
N GLN A 129 -113.35 44.17 -117.33
CA GLN A 129 -111.90 44.31 -117.45
C GLN A 129 -111.33 45.17 -116.31
N GLN A 130 -112.01 46.26 -115.94
CA GLN A 130 -111.66 47.07 -114.78
C GLN A 130 -111.79 46.26 -113.48
N ARG A 131 -112.86 45.46 -113.34
CA ARG A 131 -113.04 44.58 -112.18
C ARG A 131 -111.97 43.49 -112.11
N MET A 132 -111.56 42.93 -113.25
CA MET A 132 -110.45 41.99 -113.32
C MET A 132 -109.12 42.64 -112.93
N ALA A 133 -108.87 43.89 -113.34
CA ALA A 133 -107.69 44.65 -112.94
C ALA A 133 -107.66 44.89 -111.41
N VAL A 134 -108.78 45.31 -110.82
CA VAL A 134 -108.91 45.50 -109.36
C VAL A 134 -108.67 44.19 -108.61
N LEU A 135 -109.28 43.07 -109.04
CA LEU A 135 -109.06 41.77 -108.41
C LEU A 135 -107.61 41.28 -108.54
N LEU A 136 -106.93 41.58 -109.65
CA LEU A 136 -105.51 41.26 -109.84
C LEU A 136 -104.62 42.08 -108.90
N GLU A 137 -104.93 43.35 -108.71
CA GLU A 137 -104.24 44.26 -107.78
C GLU A 137 -104.48 43.84 -106.32
N GLU A 138 -105.72 43.55 -105.93
CA GLU A 138 -106.06 43.02 -104.60
C GLU A 138 -105.34 41.69 -104.33
N ARG A 139 -105.29 40.78 -105.31
CA ARG A 139 -104.54 39.52 -105.16
C ARG A 139 -103.04 39.78 -105.00
N GLN A 140 -102.47 40.72 -105.74
CA GLN A 140 -101.06 41.10 -105.59
C GLN A 140 -100.79 41.71 -104.20
N GLN A 141 -101.68 42.57 -103.72
CA GLN A 141 -101.62 43.17 -102.39
C GLN A 141 -101.71 42.10 -101.30
N LEU A 142 -102.68 41.19 -101.36
CA LEU A 142 -102.80 40.06 -100.42
C LEU A 142 -101.58 39.13 -100.46
N HIS A 143 -100.99 38.92 -101.64
CA HIS A 143 -99.74 38.17 -101.75
C HIS A 143 -98.55 38.90 -101.11
N ALA A 144 -98.45 40.23 -101.27
CA ALA A 144 -97.42 41.04 -100.63
C ALA A 144 -97.57 41.05 -99.11
N GLU A 145 -98.80 41.20 -98.61
CA GLU A 145 -99.13 41.12 -97.17
C GLU A 145 -98.83 39.74 -96.60
N ARG A 146 -99.21 38.66 -97.31
CA ARG A 146 -98.87 37.28 -96.90
C ARG A 146 -97.36 37.08 -96.85
N ARG A 147 -96.60 37.58 -97.82
CA ARG A 147 -95.13 37.52 -97.81
C ARG A 147 -94.54 38.31 -96.63
N SER A 148 -95.07 39.51 -96.36
CA SER A 148 -94.67 40.34 -95.21
C SER A 148 -94.96 39.65 -93.87
N SER A 149 -96.16 39.09 -93.71
CA SER A 149 -96.57 38.34 -92.52
C SER A 149 -95.70 37.09 -92.28
N ILE A 150 -95.38 36.33 -93.33
CA ILE A 150 -94.47 35.18 -93.24
C ILE A 150 -93.07 35.64 -92.80
N ALA A 151 -92.55 36.74 -93.36
CA ALA A 151 -91.26 37.28 -92.98
C ALA A 151 -91.24 37.73 -91.50
N ALA A 152 -92.29 38.41 -91.03
CA ALA A 152 -92.45 38.78 -89.63
C ALA A 152 -92.47 37.56 -88.70
N ARG A 153 -93.24 36.53 -89.08
CA ARG A 153 -93.32 35.27 -88.34
C ARG A 153 -91.96 34.57 -88.25
N CYS A 154 -91.23 34.47 -89.36
CA CYS A 154 -89.89 33.88 -89.35
C CYS A 154 -88.92 34.65 -88.44
N LYS A 155 -88.94 36.00 -88.48
CA LYS A 155 -88.12 36.84 -87.59
C LYS A 155 -88.49 36.66 -86.12
N LEU A 156 -89.77 36.61 -85.79
CA LEU A 156 -90.23 36.34 -84.42
C LEU A 156 -89.86 34.94 -83.95
N GLU A 157 -89.96 33.93 -84.81
CA GLU A 157 -89.57 32.56 -84.46
C GLU A 157 -88.07 32.44 -84.17
N THR A 158 -87.23 33.07 -84.98
CA THR A 158 -85.79 33.16 -84.72
C THR A 158 -85.51 33.85 -83.39
N LEU A 159 -86.14 34.99 -83.15
CA LEU A 159 -85.97 35.77 -81.94
C LEU A 159 -86.46 35.02 -80.68
N CYS A 160 -87.56 34.26 -80.77
CA CYS A 160 -88.01 33.36 -79.70
C CYS A 160 -87.01 32.22 -79.42
N LYS A 161 -86.41 31.62 -80.46
CA LYS A 161 -85.37 30.58 -80.31
C LYS A 161 -84.10 31.15 -79.69
N GLU A 162 -83.67 32.33 -80.10
CA GLU A 162 -82.53 33.06 -79.52
C GLU A 162 -82.77 33.33 -78.03
N LEU A 163 -83.95 33.83 -77.67
CA LEU A 163 -84.31 34.08 -76.28
C LEU A 163 -84.33 32.79 -75.45
N GLN A 164 -84.92 31.72 -75.96
CA GLN A 164 -84.96 30.42 -75.27
C GLN A 164 -83.55 29.83 -75.07
N SER A 165 -82.68 29.97 -76.07
CA SER A 165 -81.27 29.60 -75.99
C SER A 165 -80.56 30.41 -74.91
N HIS A 166 -80.75 31.74 -74.89
CA HIS A 166 -80.15 32.62 -73.89
C HIS A 166 -80.65 32.31 -72.47
N TYR A 167 -81.94 32.01 -72.28
CA TYR A 167 -82.46 31.54 -70.99
C TYR A 167 -81.84 30.22 -70.54
N SER A 168 -81.62 29.29 -71.47
CA SER A 168 -80.99 28.00 -71.16
C SER A 168 -79.52 28.19 -70.77
N MET A 169 -78.78 29.00 -71.53
CA MET A 169 -77.40 29.38 -71.23
C MET A 169 -77.28 30.09 -69.88
N LEU A 170 -78.12 31.08 -69.59
CA LEU A 170 -78.11 31.79 -68.31
C LEU A 170 -78.41 30.85 -67.13
N ARG A 171 -79.32 29.90 -67.32
CA ARG A 171 -79.62 28.85 -66.33
C ARG A 171 -78.42 27.93 -66.10
N GLU A 172 -77.72 27.55 -67.16
CA GLU A 172 -76.49 26.75 -67.07
C GLU A 172 -75.35 27.52 -66.41
N GLU A 173 -75.12 28.78 -66.78
CA GLU A 173 -74.10 29.65 -66.17
C GLU A 173 -74.37 29.91 -64.68
N THR A 174 -75.64 30.10 -64.29
CA THR A 174 -76.01 30.27 -62.88
C THR A 174 -75.79 28.98 -62.09
N LEU A 175 -76.18 27.83 -62.63
CA LEU A 175 -75.90 26.53 -62.01
C LEU A 175 -74.39 26.27 -61.89
N GLN A 176 -73.63 26.58 -62.94
CA GLN A 176 -72.20 26.39 -62.99
C GLN A 176 -71.48 27.29 -61.97
N ARG A 177 -71.84 28.58 -61.90
CA ARG A 177 -71.34 29.49 -60.86
C ARG A 177 -71.66 29.00 -59.45
N CYS A 178 -72.87 28.48 -59.21
CA CYS A 178 -73.20 27.89 -57.92
C CYS A 178 -72.31 26.70 -57.57
N LYS A 179 -72.00 25.82 -58.53
CA LYS A 179 -71.10 24.67 -58.31
C LYS A 179 -69.68 25.13 -58.03
N GLU A 180 -69.15 26.08 -58.79
CA GLU A 180 -67.80 26.61 -58.60
C GLU A 180 -67.63 27.30 -57.24
N GLU A 181 -68.60 28.10 -56.81
CA GLU A 181 -68.57 28.70 -55.47
C GLU A 181 -68.70 27.66 -54.34
N GLU A 182 -69.50 26.61 -54.54
CA GLU A 182 -69.59 25.50 -53.58
C GLU A 182 -68.29 24.67 -53.53
N GLU A 183 -67.64 24.45 -54.67
CA GLU A 183 -66.33 23.80 -54.78
C GLU A 183 -65.24 24.62 -54.07
N LYS A 184 -65.16 25.94 -54.34
CA LYS A 184 -64.25 26.84 -53.61
C LYS A 184 -64.50 26.81 -52.10
N ARG A 185 -65.76 26.83 -51.68
CA ARG A 185 -66.12 26.73 -50.25
C ARG A 185 -65.66 25.40 -49.65
N SER A 186 -65.85 24.30 -50.39
CA SER A 186 -65.41 22.96 -49.99
C SER A 186 -63.89 22.87 -49.91
N GLU A 187 -63.16 23.39 -50.89
CA GLU A 187 -61.69 23.43 -50.92
C GLU A 187 -61.12 24.23 -49.75
N ILE A 188 -61.64 25.43 -49.51
CA ILE A 188 -61.22 26.26 -48.37
C ILE A 188 -61.49 25.54 -47.05
N THR A 189 -62.67 24.92 -46.90
CA THR A 189 -63.02 24.16 -45.69
C THR A 189 -62.10 22.96 -45.50
N SER A 190 -61.83 22.22 -46.57
CA SER A 190 -60.92 21.07 -46.58
C SER A 190 -59.49 21.48 -46.23
N HIS A 191 -59.00 22.59 -46.80
CA HIS A 191 -57.69 23.14 -46.50
C HIS A 191 -57.55 23.53 -45.02
N PHE A 192 -58.54 24.24 -44.45
CA PHE A 192 -58.54 24.57 -43.02
C PHE A 192 -58.60 23.32 -42.15
N GLN A 193 -59.42 22.33 -42.48
CA GLN A 193 -59.46 21.07 -41.75
C GLN A 193 -58.14 20.29 -41.84
N SER A 194 -57.48 20.30 -43.00
CA SER A 194 -56.17 19.68 -43.20
C SER A 194 -55.10 20.38 -42.34
N MET A 195 -55.07 21.72 -42.37
CA MET A 195 -54.13 22.52 -41.56
C MET A 195 -54.35 22.30 -40.07
N LEU A 196 -55.59 22.23 -39.60
CA LEU A 196 -55.90 21.91 -38.19
C LEU A 196 -55.41 20.52 -37.82
N LYS A 197 -55.59 19.52 -38.69
CA LYS A 197 -55.07 18.16 -38.48
C LYS A 197 -53.55 18.13 -38.44
N GLU A 198 -52.88 18.90 -39.30
CA GLU A 198 -51.42 19.00 -39.31
C GLU A 198 -50.89 19.66 -38.03
N ILE A 199 -51.49 20.77 -37.59
CA ILE A 199 -51.14 21.43 -36.32
C ILE A 199 -51.35 20.45 -35.14
N GLN A 200 -52.46 19.74 -35.11
CA GLN A 200 -52.74 18.73 -34.10
C GLN A 200 -51.67 17.62 -34.11
N ALA A 201 -51.31 17.10 -35.28
CA ALA A 201 -50.26 16.10 -35.43
C ALA A 201 -48.89 16.61 -34.97
N GLN A 202 -48.56 17.88 -35.25
CA GLN A 202 -47.32 18.50 -34.77
C GLN A 202 -47.30 18.64 -33.23
N ILE A 203 -48.42 19.03 -32.62
CA ILE A 203 -48.56 19.09 -31.15
C ILE A 203 -48.37 17.71 -30.54
N GLU A 204 -49.05 16.69 -31.07
CA GLU A 204 -48.94 15.31 -30.62
C GLU A 204 -47.50 14.79 -30.78
N GLN A 205 -46.86 15.06 -31.91
CA GLN A 205 -45.47 14.69 -32.15
C GLN A 205 -44.53 15.39 -31.16
N HIS A 206 -44.73 16.69 -30.87
CA HIS A 206 -43.95 17.42 -29.87
C HIS A 206 -44.16 16.85 -28.46
N SER A 207 -45.40 16.55 -28.08
CA SER A 207 -45.72 15.94 -26.79
C SER A 207 -45.07 14.57 -26.64
N ALA A 208 -45.15 13.71 -27.66
CA ALA A 208 -44.53 12.39 -27.67
C ALA A 208 -42.99 12.46 -27.58
N ARG A 209 -42.37 13.44 -28.26
CA ARG A 209 -40.93 13.70 -28.12
C ARG A 209 -40.58 14.17 -26.70
N ASN A 210 -41.39 15.05 -26.12
CA ASN A 210 -41.20 15.52 -24.74
C ASN A 210 -41.30 14.36 -23.73
N ASP A 211 -42.35 13.55 -23.83
CA ASP A 211 -42.54 12.35 -22.99
C ASP A 211 -41.37 11.36 -23.12
N LYS A 212 -40.81 11.24 -24.32
CA LYS A 212 -39.62 10.41 -24.56
C LYS A 212 -38.40 10.98 -23.82
N LEU A 213 -38.15 12.28 -23.90
CA LEU A 213 -37.07 12.94 -23.18
C LEU A 213 -37.25 12.84 -21.66
N CYS A 214 -38.47 12.99 -21.15
CA CYS A 214 -38.76 12.79 -19.73
C CYS A 214 -38.42 11.37 -19.27
N ARG A 215 -38.80 10.35 -20.05
CA ARG A 215 -38.45 8.94 -19.78
C ARG A 215 -36.95 8.69 -19.85
N GLU A 216 -36.26 9.25 -20.84
CA GLU A 216 -34.80 9.13 -20.95
C GLU A 216 -34.09 9.80 -19.78
N ASN A 217 -34.53 11.00 -19.36
CA ASN A 217 -33.99 11.67 -18.19
C ASN A 217 -34.24 10.87 -16.91
N ALA A 218 -35.44 10.32 -16.70
CA ALA A 218 -35.72 9.44 -15.56
C ALA A 218 -34.78 8.21 -15.56
N ASN A 219 -34.64 7.54 -16.70
CA ASN A 219 -33.72 6.40 -16.83
C ASN A 219 -32.25 6.79 -16.57
N LEU A 220 -31.83 8.00 -16.94
CA LEU A 220 -30.48 8.49 -16.66
C LEU A 220 -30.31 8.78 -15.16
N THR A 221 -31.30 9.38 -14.51
CA THR A 221 -31.33 9.57 -13.06
C THR A 221 -31.23 8.24 -12.32
N ASP A 222 -32.03 7.24 -12.70
CA ASP A 222 -32.00 5.91 -12.07
C ASP A 222 -30.63 5.23 -12.24
N LYS A 223 -30.00 5.38 -13.42
CA LYS A 223 -28.63 4.87 -13.66
C LYS A 223 -27.61 5.58 -12.79
N LEU A 224 -27.71 6.90 -12.64
CA LEU A 224 -26.82 7.68 -11.77
C LEU A 224 -27.00 7.27 -10.31
N GLU A 225 -28.24 7.10 -9.85
CA GLU A 225 -28.56 6.63 -8.50
C GLU A 225 -28.02 5.22 -8.24
N SER A 226 -28.18 4.31 -9.20
CA SER A 226 -27.58 2.96 -9.12
C SER A 226 -26.05 3.00 -9.04
N LEU A 227 -25.40 3.86 -9.83
CA LEU A 227 -23.94 4.03 -9.77
C LEU A 227 -23.49 4.62 -8.44
N MET A 228 -24.21 5.61 -7.89
CA MET A 228 -23.93 6.18 -6.56
C MET A 228 -24.03 5.10 -5.48
N SER A 229 -25.13 4.34 -5.45
CA SER A 229 -25.31 3.22 -4.50
C SER A 229 -24.21 2.15 -4.64
N GLN A 230 -23.76 1.89 -5.88
CA GLN A 230 -22.64 0.98 -6.12
C GLN A 230 -21.31 1.53 -5.58
N CYS A 231 -21.07 2.83 -5.68
CA CYS A 231 -19.89 3.48 -5.09
C CYS A 231 -19.93 3.41 -3.56
N GLU A 232 -21.07 3.75 -2.95
CA GLU A 232 -21.27 3.68 -1.51
C GLU A 232 -21.01 2.26 -0.97
N SER A 233 -21.59 1.23 -1.61
CA SER A 233 -21.35 -0.16 -1.21
C SER A 233 -19.90 -0.62 -1.40
N ARG A 234 -19.19 -0.11 -2.41
CA ARG A 234 -17.74 -0.35 -2.58
C ARG A 234 -16.93 0.33 -1.49
N GLU A 235 -17.26 1.57 -1.13
CA GLU A 235 -16.62 2.30 -0.04
C GLU A 235 -16.79 1.58 1.30
N GLU A 236 -18.00 1.12 1.62
CA GLU A 236 -18.26 0.32 2.82
C GLU A 236 -17.45 -1.00 2.84
N SER A 237 -17.30 -1.65 1.69
CA SER A 237 -16.48 -2.86 1.57
C SER A 237 -15.00 -2.57 1.81
N LEU A 238 -14.48 -1.48 1.24
CA LEU A 238 -13.10 -1.02 1.45
C LEU A 238 -12.85 -0.64 2.92
N GLU A 239 -13.80 0.03 3.57
CA GLU A 239 -13.76 0.36 5.00
C GLU A 239 -13.63 -0.93 5.86
N LYS A 240 -14.41 -1.97 5.54
CA LYS A 240 -14.31 -3.28 6.22
C LYS A 240 -12.96 -3.95 6.00
N ILE A 241 -12.45 -3.94 4.76
CA ILE A 241 -11.12 -4.48 4.44
C ILE A 241 -10.03 -3.72 5.20
N ASN A 242 -10.12 -2.39 5.26
CA ASN A 242 -9.14 -1.56 5.95
C ASN A 242 -9.14 -1.87 7.46
N LYS A 243 -10.32 -1.96 8.09
CA LYS A 243 -10.46 -2.41 9.49
C LYS A 243 -9.84 -3.78 9.72
N HIS A 244 -10.06 -4.74 8.82
CA HIS A 244 -9.44 -6.07 8.92
C HIS A 244 -7.91 -6.00 8.82
N ARG A 245 -7.37 -5.20 7.88
CA ARG A 245 -5.93 -4.99 7.72
C ARG A 245 -5.29 -4.31 8.93
N ASP A 246 -5.93 -3.30 9.51
CA ASP A 246 -5.45 -2.62 10.71
C ASP A 246 -5.40 -3.57 11.91
N LEU A 247 -6.43 -4.39 12.09
CA LEU A 247 -6.46 -5.42 13.15
C LEU A 247 -5.37 -6.47 12.93
N GLN A 248 -5.17 -6.91 11.69
CA GLN A 248 -4.09 -7.84 11.34
C GLN A 248 -2.71 -7.22 11.63
N HIS A 249 -2.51 -5.95 11.26
CA HIS A 249 -1.27 -5.22 11.52
C HIS A 249 -0.98 -5.09 13.02
N LYS A 250 -1.96 -4.65 13.81
CA LYS A 250 -1.86 -4.57 15.28
C LYS A 250 -1.52 -5.92 15.90
N LEU A 251 -2.11 -7.01 15.41
CA LEU A 251 -1.81 -8.35 15.90
C LEU A 251 -0.37 -8.76 15.56
N THR A 252 0.12 -8.46 14.35
CA THR A 252 1.51 -8.74 13.99
C THR A 252 2.50 -7.89 14.78
N GLU A 253 2.18 -6.62 15.02
CA GLU A 253 3.01 -5.72 15.81
C GLU A 253 3.08 -6.16 17.28
N ALA A 254 1.95 -6.54 17.88
CA ALA A 254 1.92 -7.08 19.24
C ALA A 254 2.74 -8.38 19.37
N LYS A 255 2.67 -9.28 18.39
CA LYS A 255 3.50 -10.51 18.36
C LYS A 255 4.99 -10.18 18.24
N LEU A 256 5.34 -9.19 17.41
CA LEU A 256 6.72 -8.74 17.27
C LEU A 256 7.23 -8.13 18.58
N GLN A 257 6.44 -7.26 19.22
CA GLN A 257 6.79 -6.68 20.52
C GLN A 257 6.98 -7.75 21.60
N GLN A 258 6.10 -8.76 21.66
CA GLN A 258 6.24 -9.89 22.57
C GLN A 258 7.53 -10.67 22.33
N ALA A 259 7.87 -10.99 21.08
CA ALA A 259 9.10 -11.71 20.73
C ALA A 259 10.36 -10.90 21.09
N ASN A 260 10.36 -9.60 20.82
CA ASN A 260 11.45 -8.70 21.19
C ASN A 260 11.63 -8.60 22.71
N ALA A 261 10.54 -8.56 23.47
CA ALA A 261 10.60 -8.53 24.94
C ALA A 261 11.20 -9.83 25.51
N LEU A 262 10.80 -11.00 24.98
CA LEU A 262 11.38 -12.29 25.38
C LEU A 262 12.87 -12.38 25.04
N LEU A 263 13.26 -11.88 23.86
CA LEU A 263 14.65 -11.84 23.44
C LEU A 263 15.48 -10.93 24.35
N ALA A 264 14.99 -9.74 24.66
CA ALA A 264 15.64 -8.82 25.61
C ALA A 264 15.77 -9.42 27.01
N GLU A 265 14.73 -10.10 27.51
CA GLU A 265 14.78 -10.79 28.80
C GLU A 265 15.84 -11.90 28.81
N ALA A 266 15.92 -12.70 27.75
CA ALA A 266 16.92 -13.75 27.59
C ALA A 266 18.34 -13.18 27.51
N GLU A 267 18.54 -12.10 26.76
CA GLU A 267 19.83 -11.40 26.69
C GLU A 267 20.26 -10.86 28.06
N GLU A 268 19.34 -10.23 28.80
CA GLU A 268 19.62 -9.72 30.14
C GLU A 268 19.90 -10.84 31.14
N LYS A 269 19.20 -11.98 31.06
CA LYS A 269 19.51 -13.18 31.87
C LYS A 269 20.91 -13.69 31.55
N HIS A 270 21.24 -13.86 30.27
CA HIS A 270 22.55 -14.30 29.84
C HIS A 270 23.67 -13.33 30.27
N LYS A 271 23.45 -12.00 30.19
CA LYS A 271 24.39 -11.00 30.71
C LYS A 271 24.62 -11.17 32.21
N ARG A 272 23.56 -11.33 33.01
CA ARG A 272 23.66 -11.55 34.47
C ARG A 272 24.42 -12.82 34.81
N GLU A 273 24.14 -13.93 34.11
CA GLU A 273 24.86 -15.20 34.30
C GLU A 273 26.34 -15.07 33.95
N LYS A 274 26.66 -14.42 32.83
CA LYS A 274 28.04 -14.14 32.42
C LYS A 274 28.79 -13.31 33.46
N GLU A 275 28.17 -12.25 33.97
CA GLU A 275 28.75 -11.41 35.03
C GLU A 275 28.95 -12.19 36.34
N TYR A 276 27.99 -13.03 36.71
CA TYR A 276 28.07 -13.88 37.90
C TYR A 276 29.25 -14.86 37.81
N LEU A 277 29.37 -15.60 36.71
CA LEU A 277 30.46 -16.54 36.48
C LEU A 277 31.82 -15.84 36.45
N LEU A 278 31.90 -14.64 35.86
CA LEU A 278 33.13 -13.84 35.86
C LEU A 278 33.54 -13.44 37.28
N ARG A 279 32.60 -12.99 38.11
CA ARG A 279 32.86 -12.65 39.53
C ARG A 279 33.32 -13.88 40.31
N GLU A 280 32.64 -15.02 40.14
CA GLU A 280 33.02 -16.27 40.82
C GLU A 280 34.42 -16.73 40.42
N ALA A 281 34.77 -16.65 39.13
CA ALA A 281 36.11 -16.97 38.64
C ALA A 281 37.18 -16.04 39.23
N ILE A 282 36.91 -14.74 39.33
CA ILE A 282 37.80 -13.77 39.98
C ILE A 282 37.99 -14.12 41.46
N ASP A 283 36.91 -14.43 42.20
CA ASP A 283 36.98 -14.75 43.62
C ASP A 283 37.73 -16.06 43.90
N LYS A 284 37.50 -17.10 43.09
CA LYS A 284 38.26 -18.36 43.17
C LYS A 284 39.75 -18.12 42.88
N THR A 285 40.06 -17.28 41.89
CA THR A 285 41.45 -16.93 41.56
C THR A 285 42.13 -16.19 42.71
N LYS A 286 41.44 -15.21 43.33
CA LYS A 286 41.94 -14.50 44.52
C LYS A 286 42.20 -15.44 45.70
N LYS A 287 41.26 -16.34 46.00
CA LYS A 287 41.43 -17.35 47.06
C LYS A 287 42.62 -18.27 46.80
N CYS A 288 42.79 -18.73 45.56
CA CYS A 288 43.93 -19.55 45.16
C CYS A 288 45.25 -18.80 45.35
N PHE A 289 45.31 -17.53 44.95
CA PHE A 289 46.50 -16.70 45.14
C PHE A 289 46.85 -16.51 46.62
N ALA A 290 45.86 -16.20 47.47
CA ALA A 290 46.06 -16.07 48.92
C ALA A 290 46.56 -17.38 49.56
N MET A 291 46.01 -18.53 49.17
CA MET A 291 46.47 -19.84 49.64
C MET A 291 47.91 -20.14 49.19
N LYS A 292 48.27 -19.78 47.95
CA LYS A 292 49.66 -19.91 47.45
C LYS A 292 50.64 -19.02 48.22
N GLU A 293 50.24 -17.80 48.57
CA GLU A 293 51.06 -16.92 49.41
C GLU A 293 51.28 -17.52 50.81
N GLN A 294 50.22 -18.07 51.41
CA GLN A 294 50.31 -18.77 52.71
C GLN A 294 51.19 -20.01 52.62
N GLU A 295 51.03 -20.84 51.59
CA GLU A 295 51.87 -22.02 51.33
C GLU A 295 53.35 -21.61 51.21
N LEU A 296 53.64 -20.56 50.44
CA LEU A 296 54.99 -20.03 50.26
C LEU A 296 55.56 -19.51 51.60
N ALA A 297 54.75 -18.81 52.41
CA ALA A 297 55.16 -18.35 53.73
C ALA A 297 55.47 -19.52 54.68
N MET A 298 54.66 -20.58 54.68
CA MET A 298 54.93 -21.79 55.48
C MET A 298 56.15 -22.55 54.99
N LYS A 299 56.34 -22.68 53.68
CA LYS A 299 57.57 -23.24 53.09
C LYS A 299 58.80 -22.47 53.54
N LYS A 300 58.77 -21.13 53.51
CA LYS A 300 59.86 -20.29 54.05
C LYS A 300 60.15 -20.60 55.53
N LYS A 301 59.11 -20.73 56.37
CA LYS A 301 59.29 -21.11 57.79
C LYS A 301 59.88 -22.51 57.95
N LEU A 302 59.42 -23.49 57.16
CA LEU A 302 59.99 -24.85 57.17
C LEU A 302 61.46 -24.85 56.76
N THR A 303 61.82 -24.11 55.71
CA THR A 303 63.22 -23.97 55.28
C THR A 303 64.07 -23.32 56.39
N LEU A 304 63.58 -22.28 57.05
CA LEU A 304 64.26 -21.66 58.19
C LEU A 304 64.46 -22.64 59.35
N TYR A 305 63.43 -23.42 59.70
CA TYR A 305 63.57 -24.42 60.76
C TYR A 305 64.51 -25.56 60.37
N ALA A 306 64.47 -26.03 59.12
CA ALA A 306 65.42 -27.02 58.62
C ALA A 306 66.87 -26.53 58.74
N GLN A 307 67.14 -25.29 58.29
CA GLN A 307 68.45 -24.65 58.48
C GLN A 307 68.86 -24.56 59.95
N LYS A 308 67.93 -24.22 60.85
CA LYS A 308 68.20 -24.21 62.30
C LYS A 308 68.50 -25.61 62.84
N PHE A 309 67.79 -26.64 62.37
CA PHE A 309 68.08 -28.02 62.74
C PHE A 309 69.43 -28.49 62.23
N ASP A 310 69.81 -28.13 61.01
CA ASP A 310 71.14 -28.42 60.46
C ASP A 310 72.23 -27.72 61.30
N GLU A 311 72.05 -26.44 61.67
CA GLU A 311 72.93 -25.74 62.61
C GLU A 311 73.03 -26.45 63.98
N PHE A 312 71.92 -26.97 64.51
CA PHE A 312 71.90 -27.76 65.74
C PHE A 312 72.60 -29.10 65.58
N GLN A 313 72.41 -29.80 64.46
CA GLN A 313 73.12 -31.04 64.18
C GLN A 313 74.62 -30.80 64.04
N ASP A 314 75.03 -29.74 63.33
CA ASP A 314 76.43 -29.36 63.18
C ASP A 314 77.08 -29.02 64.53
N THR A 315 76.38 -28.26 65.39
CA THR A 315 76.87 -27.94 66.73
C THR A 315 76.91 -29.18 67.64
N LEU A 316 75.93 -30.08 67.54
CA LEU A 316 75.91 -31.33 68.28
C LEU A 316 77.00 -32.29 67.80
N ALA A 317 77.25 -32.38 66.50
CA ALA A 317 78.35 -33.15 65.92
C ALA A 317 79.70 -32.62 66.41
N LYS A 318 79.92 -31.30 66.38
CA LYS A 318 81.10 -30.65 66.97
C LYS A 318 81.23 -30.95 68.46
N SER A 319 80.13 -30.88 69.21
CA SER A 319 80.12 -31.20 70.65
C SER A 319 80.45 -32.68 70.90
N ASN A 320 79.91 -33.60 70.11
CA ASN A 320 80.19 -35.03 70.22
C ASN A 320 81.65 -35.35 69.84
N GLU A 321 82.21 -34.70 68.82
CA GLU A 321 83.65 -34.79 68.52
C GLU A 321 84.51 -34.33 69.70
N ILE A 322 84.15 -33.21 70.33
CA ILE A 322 84.83 -32.71 71.53
C ILE A 322 84.72 -33.74 72.65
N TYR A 323 83.54 -34.32 72.89
CA TYR A 323 83.32 -35.37 73.88
C TYR A 323 84.17 -36.62 73.62
N ILE A 324 84.23 -37.09 72.36
CA ILE A 324 85.06 -38.24 71.96
C ILE A 324 86.55 -37.93 72.22
N ARG A 325 87.03 -36.73 71.86
CA ARG A 325 88.41 -36.31 72.17
C ARG A 325 88.67 -36.28 73.68
N PHE A 326 87.79 -35.67 74.46
CA PHE A 326 87.90 -35.65 75.92
C PHE A 326 87.92 -37.05 76.52
N LYS A 327 87.06 -37.96 76.04
CA LYS A 327 87.04 -39.34 76.50
C LYS A 327 88.34 -40.06 76.18
N LYS A 328 88.86 -39.88 74.97
CA LYS A 328 90.18 -40.40 74.57
C LYS A 328 91.31 -39.84 75.44
N ASP A 329 91.26 -38.55 75.76
CA ASP A 329 92.24 -37.92 76.65
C ASP A 329 92.12 -38.42 78.10
N MET A 330 90.90 -38.66 78.60
CA MET A 330 90.66 -39.31 79.89
C MET A 330 91.19 -40.75 79.91
N ASP A 331 90.95 -41.55 78.87
CA ASP A 331 91.46 -42.92 78.77
C ASP A 331 93.00 -42.91 78.73
N ASN A 332 93.60 -42.03 77.92
CA ASN A 332 95.06 -41.81 77.90
C ASN A 332 95.60 -41.38 79.26
N MET A 333 94.88 -40.49 79.97
CA MET A 333 95.26 -40.05 81.31
C MET A 333 95.14 -41.18 82.33
N SER A 334 94.11 -42.01 82.23
CA SER A 334 93.93 -43.21 83.06
C SER A 334 95.04 -44.25 82.81
N GLU A 335 95.45 -44.46 81.56
CA GLU A 335 96.60 -45.31 81.23
C GLU A 335 97.91 -44.74 81.78
N LYS A 336 98.16 -43.44 81.63
CA LYS A 336 99.30 -42.76 82.24
C LYS A 336 99.28 -42.90 83.76
N MET A 337 98.11 -42.74 84.38
CA MET A 337 97.94 -42.92 85.82
C MET A 337 98.26 -44.35 86.27
N LYS A 338 97.74 -45.37 85.59
CA LYS A 338 98.09 -46.78 85.84
C LYS A 338 99.58 -47.05 85.67
N LYS A 339 100.23 -46.41 84.69
CA LYS A 339 101.68 -46.52 84.47
C LYS A 339 102.45 -45.93 85.64
N VAL A 340 102.10 -44.72 86.08
CA VAL A 340 102.71 -44.07 87.25
C VAL A 340 102.45 -44.86 88.53
N GLU A 341 101.27 -45.44 88.73
CA GLU A 341 100.98 -46.33 89.86
C GLU A 341 101.85 -47.60 89.83
N LYS A 342 102.04 -48.23 88.66
CA LYS A 342 102.96 -49.37 88.52
C LYS A 342 104.40 -48.97 88.84
N GLU A 343 104.86 -47.85 88.31
CA GLU A 343 106.19 -47.31 88.61
C GLU A 343 106.35 -47.00 90.11
N SER A 344 105.33 -46.40 90.74
CA SER A 344 105.28 -46.12 92.18
C SER A 344 105.33 -47.40 93.03
N ASN A 345 104.55 -48.43 92.67
CA ASN A 345 104.59 -49.73 93.33
C ASN A 345 105.97 -50.41 93.18
N VAL A 346 106.59 -50.33 92.00
CA VAL A 346 107.96 -50.83 91.79
C VAL A 346 108.95 -50.11 92.70
N TRP A 347 108.87 -48.77 92.79
CA TRP A 347 109.70 -47.99 93.71
C TRP A 347 109.43 -48.37 95.17
N LYS A 348 108.17 -48.60 95.55
CA LYS A 348 107.79 -49.07 96.88
C LYS A 348 108.39 -50.45 97.20
N THR A 349 108.27 -51.43 96.31
CA THR A 349 108.87 -52.75 96.48
C THR A 349 110.40 -52.69 96.53
N ARG A 350 111.04 -51.84 95.71
CA ARG A 350 112.49 -51.61 95.79
C ARG A 350 112.91 -51.04 97.14
N PHE A 351 112.16 -50.06 97.65
CA PHE A 351 112.39 -49.47 98.96
C PHE A 351 112.20 -50.50 100.09
N GLU A 352 111.12 -51.29 100.05
CA GLU A 352 110.86 -52.39 100.98
C GLU A 352 111.97 -53.44 100.95
N ASN A 353 112.45 -53.82 99.77
CA ASN A 353 113.55 -54.78 99.60
C ASN A 353 114.88 -54.24 100.13
N CYS A 354 115.23 -52.98 99.86
CA CYS A 354 116.42 -52.35 100.44
C CYS A 354 116.34 -52.28 101.97
N ASN A 355 115.18 -51.89 102.52
CA ASN A 355 114.98 -51.88 103.97
C ASN A 355 115.07 -53.29 104.57
N LYS A 356 114.55 -54.31 103.87
CA LYS A 356 114.65 -55.70 104.28
C LYS A 356 116.11 -56.16 104.30
N ALA A 357 116.87 -55.90 103.25
CA ALA A 357 118.31 -56.19 103.19
C ALA A 357 119.10 -55.46 104.30
N LEU A 358 118.74 -54.20 104.59
CA LEU A 358 119.32 -53.44 105.70
C LEU A 358 119.04 -54.10 107.06
N THR A 359 117.81 -54.59 107.24
CA THR A 359 117.37 -55.29 108.46
C THR A 359 118.11 -56.63 108.62
N ASP A 360 118.24 -57.40 107.55
CA ASP A 360 119.01 -58.66 107.53
C ASP A 360 120.50 -58.42 107.86
N MET A 361 121.09 -57.33 107.36
CA MET A 361 122.47 -56.94 107.70
C MET A 361 122.63 -56.58 109.19
N ILE A 362 121.66 -55.87 109.77
CA ILE A 362 121.63 -55.58 111.23
C ILE A 362 121.51 -56.89 112.03
N GLU A 363 120.76 -57.86 111.52
CA GLU A 363 120.52 -59.17 112.12
C GLU A 363 121.77 -60.06 112.10
N GLU A 364 122.59 -59.99 111.04
CA GLU A 364 123.91 -60.66 110.95
C GLU A 364 124.95 -60.05 111.90
N VAL A 365 125.07 -58.72 111.95
CA VAL A 365 125.98 -58.04 112.89
C VAL A 365 125.63 -58.37 114.35
N ARG A 366 124.34 -58.50 114.67
CA ARG A 366 123.88 -58.91 116.00
C ARG A 366 124.32 -60.33 116.36
N LYS A 367 124.24 -61.28 115.42
CA LYS A 367 124.70 -62.67 115.63
C LYS A 367 126.22 -62.76 115.79
N GLU A 368 126.98 -61.99 115.02
CA GLU A 368 128.45 -61.90 115.18
C GLU A 368 128.83 -61.32 116.55
N TYR A 369 128.11 -60.29 117.00
CA TYR A 369 128.31 -59.69 118.33
C TYR A 369 128.07 -60.69 119.47
N GLU A 370 127.00 -61.50 119.40
CA GLU A 370 126.71 -62.56 120.38
C GLU A 370 127.81 -63.64 120.44
N LEU A 371 128.40 -64.00 119.30
CA LEU A 371 129.54 -64.91 119.21
C LEU A 371 130.82 -64.35 119.86
N PHE A 372 131.09 -63.05 119.68
CA PHE A 372 132.22 -62.38 120.35
C PHE A 372 132.04 -62.34 121.87
N VAL A 373 130.83 -62.09 122.36
CA VAL A 373 130.52 -62.07 123.80
C VAL A 373 130.79 -63.45 124.43
N LEU A 374 130.38 -64.54 123.77
CA LEU A 374 130.64 -65.91 124.24
C LEU A 374 132.13 -66.26 124.27
N LYS A 375 132.93 -65.75 123.32
CA LYS A 375 134.39 -65.95 123.28
C LYS A 375 135.09 -65.26 124.46
N ILE A 376 134.67 -64.03 124.79
CA ILE A 376 135.20 -63.25 125.92
C ILE A 376 134.88 -63.95 127.25
N GLN A 377 133.66 -64.44 127.44
CA GLN A 377 133.26 -65.18 128.65
C GLN A 377 134.07 -66.46 128.88
N LYS A 378 134.45 -67.17 127.80
CA LYS A 378 135.31 -68.37 127.88
C LYS A 378 136.75 -68.04 128.30
N LEU A 379 137.31 -66.94 127.80
CA LEU A 379 138.66 -66.48 128.14
C LEU A 379 138.75 -65.93 129.57
N GLU A 380 137.70 -65.25 130.06
CA GLU A 380 137.65 -64.80 131.45
C GLU A 380 137.61 -65.96 132.46
N LYS A 381 136.88 -67.04 132.15
CA LYS A 381 136.85 -68.25 133.01
C LYS A 381 138.22 -68.92 133.10
N LEU A 382 138.99 -68.93 132.01
CA LEU A 382 140.34 -69.50 131.98
C LEU A 382 141.35 -68.68 132.80
N CYS A 383 141.27 -67.34 132.75
CA CYS A 383 142.14 -66.45 133.52
C CYS A 383 141.88 -66.50 135.04
N ARG A 384 140.63 -66.73 135.47
CA ARG A 384 140.30 -66.90 136.90
C ARG A 384 140.83 -68.24 137.45
N ALA A 385 140.72 -69.33 136.69
CA ALA A 385 141.25 -70.64 137.09
C ALA A 385 142.79 -70.66 137.21
N LEU A 386 143.50 -70.01 136.27
CA LEU A 386 144.96 -69.91 136.30
C LEU A 386 145.49 -69.01 137.43
N GLN A 387 144.70 -68.05 137.93
CA GLN A 387 145.08 -67.21 139.07
C GLN A 387 144.88 -67.92 140.43
N GLU A 388 143.90 -68.83 140.54
CA GLU A 388 143.70 -69.63 141.76
C GLU A 388 144.82 -70.65 141.99
N GLU A 389 145.28 -71.34 140.93
CA GLU A 389 146.44 -72.26 141.03
C GLU A 389 147.75 -71.52 141.41
N ARG A 390 147.93 -70.29 140.92
CA ARG A 390 149.08 -69.45 141.28
C ARG A 390 149.05 -69.05 142.77
N LYS A 391 147.86 -68.80 143.35
CA LYS A 391 147.71 -68.54 144.80
C LYS A 391 148.00 -69.79 145.63
N GLY A 392 147.57 -70.97 145.18
CA GLY A 392 147.83 -72.24 145.87
C GLY A 392 149.32 -72.63 145.92
N LEU A 393 150.06 -72.36 144.84
CA LEU A 393 151.50 -72.66 144.75
C LEU A 393 152.38 -71.73 145.60
N TYR A 394 152.00 -70.44 145.76
CA TYR A 394 152.73 -69.51 146.64
C TYR A 394 152.58 -69.82 148.14
N GLY A 395 151.50 -70.51 148.55
CA GLY A 395 151.30 -70.96 149.94
C GLY A 395 152.26 -72.09 150.32
N LYS A 396 152.41 -73.11 149.46
CA LYS A 396 153.28 -74.28 149.70
C LYS A 396 154.77 -73.94 149.73
N ILE A 397 155.20 -72.89 149.03
CA ILE A 397 156.60 -72.42 149.01
C ILE A 397 156.98 -71.66 150.30
N LYS A 398 156.00 -71.20 151.09
CA LYS A 398 156.26 -70.48 152.36
C LYS A 398 156.50 -71.44 153.53
N GLU A 399 155.92 -72.64 153.51
CA GLU A 399 156.01 -73.66 154.59
C GLU A 399 157.34 -74.43 154.61
N VAL A 400 157.97 -74.65 153.45
CA VAL A 400 159.23 -75.41 153.38
C VAL A 400 160.44 -74.59 153.85
N ARG A 401 160.28 -73.27 154.08
CA ARG A 401 161.36 -72.36 154.55
C ARG A 401 161.70 -72.44 156.05
N LEU A 402 161.04 -73.27 156.87
CA LEU A 402 161.23 -73.30 158.33
C LEU A 402 161.90 -74.57 158.91
N SER A 403 162.23 -75.59 158.11
CA SER A 403 162.84 -76.84 158.63
C SER A 403 164.14 -77.20 157.90
N ASN A 404 165.25 -76.95 158.59
CA ASN A 404 166.65 -77.31 158.33
C ASN A 404 167.48 -76.53 157.29
N SER A 405 168.47 -75.85 157.87
CA SER A 405 169.54 -75.03 157.35
C SER A 405 170.64 -75.81 156.62
N ALA A 406 171.02 -75.34 155.43
CA ALA A 406 172.40 -75.37 154.96
C ALA A 406 172.60 -74.44 153.76
N ILE A 407 173.46 -73.46 153.99
CA ILE A 407 174.43 -72.89 153.05
C ILE A 407 173.91 -71.84 152.04
N PRO A 408 174.43 -70.61 152.12
CA PRO A 408 174.10 -69.50 151.25
C PRO A 408 175.02 -69.48 150.02
N SER A 409 174.48 -69.09 148.87
CA SER A 409 175.19 -68.35 147.81
C SER A 409 174.16 -67.95 146.77
N LYS A 410 173.83 -66.66 146.72
CA LYS A 410 174.51 -65.65 145.91
C LYS A 410 174.23 -65.86 144.42
N ILE A 411 173.35 -65.01 143.89
CA ILE A 411 173.66 -63.85 143.01
C ILE A 411 173.54 -64.26 141.54
N LEU A 412 172.77 -63.45 140.83
CA LEU A 412 172.97 -62.90 139.47
C LEU A 412 171.68 -63.04 138.65
N SER A 413 170.86 -61.99 138.49
CA SER A 413 171.06 -60.75 137.71
C SER A 413 170.95 -61.01 136.20
N LEU A 414 170.19 -60.20 135.44
CA LEU A 414 170.66 -59.09 134.57
C LEU A 414 169.56 -58.94 133.49
N LEU A 415 169.29 -57.86 132.74
CA LEU A 415 169.83 -56.52 132.44
C LEU A 415 168.68 -55.83 131.63
N LEU A 416 168.30 -54.57 131.87
CA LEU A 416 168.88 -53.35 131.28
C LEU A 416 168.36 -52.99 129.85
N ARG A 417 167.77 -51.78 129.77
CA ARG A 417 168.13 -50.71 128.79
C ARG A 417 167.64 -50.77 127.32
N PRO A 418 167.76 -49.65 126.55
CA PRO A 418 166.61 -49.02 125.87
C PRO A 418 166.88 -48.62 124.39
N LYS A 419 165.97 -47.81 123.81
CA LYS A 419 166.05 -46.86 122.65
C LYS A 419 164.95 -47.12 121.62
N VAL A 420 164.02 -46.17 121.35
CA VAL A 420 164.16 -44.88 120.60
C VAL A 420 164.34 -45.18 119.11
N THR A 421 163.39 -44.88 118.21
CA THR A 421 163.05 -43.58 117.56
C THR A 421 161.75 -43.74 116.73
N GLN A 422 161.01 -42.77 116.19
CA GLN A 422 160.83 -41.32 116.32
C GLN A 422 160.26 -40.80 114.96
N LYS A 423 159.33 -39.82 115.02
CA LYS A 423 158.91 -38.83 113.96
C LYS A 423 158.01 -39.35 112.81
N CYS A 424 157.05 -38.60 112.24
CA CYS A 424 156.64 -37.18 112.33
C CYS A 424 155.28 -37.00 111.59
N VAL A 425 154.32 -36.19 112.12
CA VAL A 425 153.84 -34.88 111.57
C VAL A 425 152.64 -35.00 110.58
N SER A 426 151.41 -34.66 110.99
CA SER A 426 150.70 -33.34 111.03
C SER A 426 149.78 -33.19 109.80
N LEU A 427 148.64 -32.47 109.72
CA LEU A 427 148.00 -31.30 110.35
C LEU A 427 146.46 -31.54 110.33
N LEU A 428 145.64 -31.03 111.26
CA LEU A 428 144.89 -29.75 111.19
C LEU A 428 144.27 -29.46 109.80
N ASP A 429 142.96 -29.25 109.63
CA ASP A 429 142.25 -28.08 110.14
C ASP A 429 140.70 -28.19 110.18
N ASN A 430 140.14 -27.53 111.20
CA ASN A 430 138.90 -26.73 111.31
C ASN A 430 137.53 -27.39 111.02
N LEU A 431 136.57 -27.48 111.96
CA LEU A 431 135.89 -26.48 112.82
C LEU A 431 134.84 -25.62 112.07
N HIS A 432 133.65 -25.56 112.69
CA HIS A 432 132.49 -24.65 112.47
C HIS A 432 131.53 -24.97 111.30
N ILE A 433 130.21 -24.74 111.33
CA ILE A 433 129.14 -24.51 112.33
C ILE A 433 127.84 -24.28 111.50
N PHE A 434 126.67 -24.58 112.06
CA PHE A 434 125.35 -23.94 111.82
C PHE A 434 124.45 -24.23 110.58
N THR A 435 123.25 -24.74 110.92
CA THR A 435 121.86 -24.28 110.59
C THR A 435 121.29 -24.21 109.16
N LEU A 436 120.11 -24.83 109.04
CA LEU A 436 118.81 -24.29 108.59
C LEU A 436 118.75 -23.20 107.50
N LYS A 437 118.18 -23.59 106.34
CA LYS A 437 117.13 -22.93 105.50
C LYS A 437 117.15 -23.68 104.15
N GLY A 438 116.03 -24.09 103.52
CA GLY A 438 114.83 -23.32 103.21
C GLY A 438 114.88 -22.86 101.73
N CYS A 439 113.74 -22.96 101.03
CA CYS A 439 113.43 -22.56 99.63
C CYS A 439 113.76 -23.57 98.52
N VAL A 440 112.77 -24.09 97.76
CA VAL A 440 111.90 -23.41 96.75
C VAL A 440 112.66 -23.00 95.49
N ALA A 441 112.39 -23.70 94.39
CA ALA A 441 112.32 -23.24 92.98
C ALA A 441 112.04 -24.51 92.10
N GLN A 442 110.93 -24.70 91.38
CA GLN A 442 110.20 -23.90 90.39
C GLN A 442 110.78 -23.99 88.96
N ARG A 443 110.22 -24.88 88.12
CA ARG A 443 109.46 -24.56 86.89
C ARG A 443 108.88 -25.82 86.28
#